data_AF-A0A960SXD6-F1
#
_entry.id   AF-A0A960SXD6-F1
#
_cell.length_a   1.000
_cell.length_b   1.000
_cell.length_c   1.000
_cell.angle_alpha   90.00
_cell.angle_beta   90.00
_cell.angle_gamma   90.00
#
_symmetry.space_group_name_H-M   'P 1'
#
loop_
_entity.id
_entity.type
_entity.pdbx_description
1 polymer ?
#
loop_
_entity_poly.entity_id
_entity_poly.type
_entity_poly.pdbx_seq_one_letter_code
_entity_poly.pdbx_strand_id
1 'polypeptide(L)' 'MAAWEEEADILRVRARWVKFHVLRDVDGLYLIDAGFIGGRKALATALRKRGWDHLPVRGISVTHGGLDHILNGAAIAR' A
#
# COMPACT_ATOMS: atom_id res chain seq x y z
N MET A 1 -27.21 11.44 -12.10
CA MET A 1 -25.99 12.03 -11.51
C MET A 1 -25.14 10.86 -11.04
N ALA A 2 -23.95 10.70 -11.62
CA ALA A 2 -23.18 9.47 -11.50
C ALA A 2 -22.41 9.48 -10.16
N ALA A 3 -22.73 8.53 -9.27
CA ALA A 3 -22.15 8.39 -7.93
C ALA A 3 -20.75 7.74 -7.97
N TRP A 4 -19.83 8.30 -8.77
CA TRP A 4 -18.50 7.70 -9.00
C TRP A 4 -17.33 8.65 -8.68
N GLU A 5 -17.59 9.77 -8.01
CA GLU A 5 -16.53 10.66 -7.52
C GLU A 5 -16.38 10.51 -6.00
N GLU A 6 -16.01 9.31 -5.56
CA GLU A 6 -15.18 9.22 -4.36
C GLU A 6 -13.73 9.28 -4.85
N GLU A 7 -12.99 10.30 -4.41
CA GLU A 7 -11.59 10.52 -4.80
C GLU A 7 -10.73 9.32 -4.39
N ALA A 8 -10.55 8.37 -5.30
CA ALA A 8 -9.58 7.31 -5.18
C ALA A 8 -8.18 7.94 -5.15
N ASP A 9 -7.59 8.03 -3.95
CA ASP A 9 -6.28 8.65 -3.75
C ASP A 9 -5.18 7.57 -3.80
N ILE A 10 -4.09 7.88 -4.51
CA ILE A 10 -2.99 6.96 -4.75
C ILE A 10 -1.72 7.48 -4.10
N LEU A 11 -1.20 6.72 -3.15
CA LEU A 11 0.06 6.99 -2.47
C LEU A 11 1.17 6.07 -2.99
N ARG A 12 2.21 6.68 -3.56
CA ARG A 12 3.44 5.96 -3.94
C ARG A 12 4.39 5.85 -2.75
N VAL A 13 4.76 4.63 -2.39
CA VAL A 13 5.75 4.32 -1.35
C VAL A 13 7.09 3.99 -2.01
N ARG A 14 8.15 4.70 -1.61
CA ARG A 14 9.51 4.47 -2.12
C ARG A 14 10.35 3.73 -1.06
N ALA A 15 10.74 2.50 -1.36
CA ALA A 15 11.73 1.74 -0.62
C ALA A 15 13.09 1.77 -1.35
N ARG A 16 14.14 1.16 -0.76
CA ARG A 16 15.53 1.28 -1.24
C ARG A 16 15.77 0.73 -2.66
N TRP A 17 14.89 -0.13 -3.18
CA TRP A 17 15.06 -0.78 -4.51
C TRP A 17 13.77 -0.93 -5.30
N VAL A 18 12.63 -0.75 -4.65
CA VAL A 18 11.31 -0.97 -5.23
C VAL A 18 10.39 0.17 -4.84
N LYS A 19 9.43 0.47 -5.72
CA LYS A 19 8.31 1.34 -5.44
C LYS A 19 7.06 0.49 -5.48
N PHE A 20 6.15 0.74 -4.56
CA PHE A 20 4.85 0.09 -4.52
C PHE A 20 3.80 1.13 -4.16
N HIS A 21 2.53 0.81 -4.34
CA HIS A 21 1.46 1.78 -4.25
C HIS A 21 0.43 1.37 -3.20
N VAL A 22 -0.18 2.37 -2.58
CA VAL A 22 -1.33 2.22 -1.71
C VAL A 22 -2.46 3.02 -2.34
N LEU A 23 -3.57 2.36 -2.60
CA LEU A 23 -4.84 2.97 -2.99
C LEU A 23 -5.64 3.16 -1.70
N ARG A 24 -6.18 4.36 -1.51
CA ARG A 24 -7.21 4.59 -0.51
C ARG A 24 -8.57 4.54 -1.18
N ASP A 25 -9.45 3.78 -0.55
CA ASP A 25 -10.88 3.79 -0.79
C ASP A 25 -11.59 4.31 0.47
N VAL A 26 -12.92 4.37 0.47
CA VAL A 26 -13.72 4.83 1.63
C VAL A 26 -13.38 4.07 2.92
N ASP A 27 -13.23 2.74 2.83
CA ASP A 27 -13.23 1.86 4.01
C ASP A 27 -11.87 1.22 4.32
N GLY A 28 -10.81 1.62 3.62
CA GLY A 28 -9.48 1.09 3.85
C GLY A 28 -8.47 1.28 2.73
N LEU A 29 -7.40 0.51 2.83
CA LEU A 29 -6.22 0.60 1.98
C LEU A 29 -6.03 -0.68 1.18
N TYR A 30 -5.69 -0.53 -0.10
CA TYR A 30 -5.29 -1.63 -0.97
C TYR A 30 -3.86 -1.41 -1.44
N LEU A 31 -3.03 -2.43 -1.35
CA LEU A 31 -1.65 -2.35 -1.80
C LEU A 31 -1.51 -2.96 -3.19
N ILE A 32 -0.69 -2.31 -4.02
CA ILE A 32 -0.10 -2.92 -5.23
C ILE A 32 1.36 -3.16 -4.91
N ASP A 33 1.71 -4.43 -4.70
CA ASP A 33 2.94 -4.96 -4.09
C ASP A 33 3.12 -4.63 -2.60
N ALA A 34 3.95 -5.43 -1.93
CA ALA A 34 4.28 -5.32 -0.50
C ALA A 34 5.72 -4.82 -0.25
N GLY A 35 6.49 -4.60 -1.31
CA GLY A 35 7.87 -4.13 -1.26
C GLY A 35 8.86 -5.11 -0.63
N PHE A 36 10.11 -4.66 -0.53
CA PHE A 36 11.27 -5.47 -0.11
C PHE A 36 11.79 -5.10 1.29
N ILE A 37 13.08 -5.34 1.55
CA ILE A 37 13.78 -4.95 2.77
C ILE A 37 13.56 -3.46 3.08
N GLY A 38 13.07 -3.17 4.28
CA GLY A 38 12.72 -1.82 4.72
C GLY A 38 11.34 -1.32 4.24
N GLY A 39 10.64 -2.10 3.40
CA GLY A 39 9.33 -1.76 2.83
C GLY A 39 8.28 -1.46 3.89
N ARG A 40 8.20 -2.25 4.97
CA ARG A 40 7.26 -1.99 6.10
C ARG A 40 7.50 -0.64 6.78
N LYS A 41 8.76 -0.27 7.02
CA LYS A 41 9.09 1.02 7.65
C LYS A 41 8.79 2.19 6.71
N ALA A 42 9.06 2.01 5.41
CA ALA A 42 8.72 2.98 4.38
C ALA A 42 7.19 3.17 4.28
N LEU A 43 6.43 2.05 4.27
CA LEU A 43 4.97 2.04 4.27
C LEU A 43 4.42 2.81 5.48
N ALA A 44 4.78 2.39 6.70
CA ALA A 44 4.30 3.03 7.92
C ALA A 44 4.61 4.53 7.94
N THR A 45 5.78 4.93 7.43
CA THR A 45 6.15 6.36 7.35
C THR A 45 5.33 7.11 6.31
N ALA A 46 5.08 6.51 5.15
CA ALA A 46 4.26 7.11 4.11
C ALA A 46 2.78 7.24 4.56
N LEU A 47 2.23 6.19 5.17
CA LEU A 47 0.86 6.19 5.70
C LEU A 47 0.68 7.26 6.78
N ARG A 48 1.58 7.35 7.78
CA ARG A 48 1.53 8.41 8.80
C ARG A 48 1.57 9.81 8.18
N LYS A 49 2.43 10.04 7.19
CA LYS A 49 2.54 11.35 6.49
C LYS A 49 1.27 11.72 5.75
N ARG A 50 0.51 10.73 5.26
CA ARG A 50 -0.77 10.95 4.57
C ARG A 50 -1.96 10.92 5.54
N GLY A 51 -1.75 10.58 6.81
CA GLY A 51 -2.80 10.40 7.81
C GLY A 51 -3.62 9.13 7.61
N TRP A 52 -3.06 8.09 6.99
CA TRP A 52 -3.75 6.85 6.64
C TRP A 52 -3.38 5.66 7.54
N ASP A 53 -2.51 5.87 8.52
CA ASP A 53 -1.97 4.81 9.38
C ASP A 53 -3.00 4.14 10.29
N HIS A 54 -4.17 4.76 10.46
CA HIS A 54 -5.31 4.20 11.18
C HIS A 54 -6.25 3.35 10.29
N LEU A 55 -6.09 3.41 8.97
CA LEU A 55 -6.97 2.70 8.04
C LEU A 55 -6.51 1.25 7.87
N PRO A 56 -7.45 0.27 7.85
CA PRO A 56 -7.10 -1.13 7.68
C PRO A 56 -6.65 -1.44 6.26
N VAL A 57 -5.69 -2.34 6.10
CA VAL A 57 -5.35 -2.92 4.80
C VAL A 57 -6.37 -4.00 4.46
N ARG A 58 -7.07 -3.84 3.34
CA ARG A 58 -8.14 -4.74 2.87
C ARG A 58 -7.67 -5.76 1.84
N GLY A 59 -6.59 -5.46 1.12
CA GLY A 59 -6.06 -6.36 0.12
C GLY A 59 -4.67 -5.98 -0.36
N ILE A 60 -3.98 -6.96 -0.93
CA ILE A 60 -2.68 -6.80 -1.57
C ILE A 60 -2.77 -7.49 -2.92
N SER A 61 -2.68 -6.71 -4.00
CA SER A 61 -2.45 -7.22 -5.35
C SER A 61 -0.96 -7.23 -5.62
N VAL A 62 -0.45 -8.26 -6.28
CA VAL A 62 0.98 -8.39 -6.60
C VAL A 62 1.17 -8.33 -8.10
N THR A 63 2.18 -7.59 -8.55
CA THR A 63 2.51 -7.48 -9.97
C THR A 63 3.14 -8.78 -10.48
N HIS A 64 4.03 -9.38 -9.70
CA HIS A 64 4.65 -10.68 -9.96
C HIS A 64 5.26 -11.26 -8.67
N GLY A 65 5.67 -12.53 -8.70
CA GLY A 65 6.21 -13.25 -7.55
C GLY A 65 7.66 -12.94 -7.18
N GLY A 66 8.20 -11.78 -7.58
CA GLY A 66 9.55 -11.36 -7.23
C GLY A 66 9.65 -11.09 -5.74
N LEU A 67 10.74 -11.56 -5.10
CA LEU A 67 10.93 -11.40 -3.66
C LEU A 67 10.88 -9.93 -3.23
N ASP A 68 11.39 -9.04 -4.07
CA ASP A 68 11.38 -7.59 -3.89
C ASP A 68 9.99 -6.95 -3.93
N HIS A 69 8.99 -7.68 -4.42
CA HIS A 69 7.60 -7.25 -4.45
C HIS A 69 6.74 -7.89 -3.37
N ILE A 70 7.06 -9.12 -2.94
CA ILE A 70 6.17 -9.90 -2.06
C ILE A 70 6.67 -10.11 -0.63
N LEU A 71 7.95 -9.80 -0.33
CA LEU A 71 8.60 -10.16 0.95
C LEU A 71 7.77 -9.80 2.19
N ASN A 72 7.13 -8.63 2.21
CA ASN A 72 6.39 -8.17 3.40
C ASN A 72 4.90 -8.54 3.41
N GLY A 73 4.37 -9.19 2.36
CA GLY A 73 2.93 -9.37 2.18
C GLY A 73 2.26 -10.05 3.37
N ALA A 74 2.82 -11.17 3.82
CA ALA A 74 2.31 -11.92 4.97
C ALA A 74 2.37 -11.16 6.30
N ALA A 75 3.25 -10.16 6.43
CA ALA A 75 3.35 -9.34 7.63
C ALA A 75 2.43 -8.11 7.60
N ILE A 76 2.00 -7.69 6.41
CA ILE A 76 1.08 -6.56 6.21
C ILE A 76 -0.38 -7.03 6.22
N ALA A 77 -0.67 -8.22 5.72
CA ALA A 77 -2.03 -8.78 5.69
C ALA A 77 -2.54 -9.31 7.06
N ARG A 78 -1.88 -8.94 8.17
CA ARG A 78 -2.22 -9.38 9.53
C ARG A 78 -3.11 -8.39 10.23
#